data_AF-X1H981-F1
#
_entry.id   AF-X1H981-F1
#
_cell.length_a   1.000
_cell.length_b   1.000
_cell.length_c   1.000
_cell.angle_alpha   90.00
_cell.angle_beta   90.00
_cell.angle_gamma   90.00
#
_symmetry.space_group_name_H-M   'P 1'
#
loop_
_entity.id
_entity.type
_entity.pdbx_description
1 polymer ?
#
loop_
_entity_poly.entity_id
_entity_poly.type
_entity_poly.pdbx_seq_one_letter_code
_entity_poly.pdbx_strand_id
1 'polypeptide(L)'
;MFNVKVLLLDADMGLGNVDVLLGLDVTHSLRDVVLRGLPIERIVVDGPRGLKILPGASGVEEMARLGDRRLDAFLEKLERYCAPMDFVVVDTAPGISPAVVRCLLAADQTLLVTNSEPTSMTDAYAVLKVMSNRPESSARPVSVIMNQSGSKEEALRSFDRLRSVAKRFLDRDLEYLGSVSWDETVSEATKRQVDFLTHYSAAACSRDVRKIAARLVSSRRGGGAEMGRFFKMIGGAAGE
;
A
#
# COMPACT_ATOMS: atom_id res chain seq x y z
N MET A 1 -19.63 -9.45 3.43
CA MET A 1 -18.35 -8.98 4.01
C MET A 1 -17.35 -10.10 3.83
N PHE A 2 -16.13 -9.79 3.40
CA PHE A 2 -15.09 -10.81 3.23
C PHE A 2 -14.59 -11.28 4.59
N ASN A 3 -14.41 -12.58 4.76
CA ASN A 3 -13.76 -13.13 5.94
C ASN A 3 -12.26 -13.28 5.66
N VAL A 4 -11.55 -12.14 5.66
CA VAL A 4 -10.11 -12.07 5.36
C VAL A 4 -9.39 -11.32 6.47
N LYS A 5 -8.21 -11.79 6.85
CA LYS A 5 -7.35 -11.13 7.83
C LYS A 5 -6.43 -10.15 7.10
N VAL A 6 -6.52 -8.88 7.45
CA VAL A 6 -5.76 -7.81 6.78
C VAL A 6 -4.89 -7.08 7.79
N LEU A 7 -3.61 -6.93 7.44
CA LEU A 7 -2.68 -6.03 8.11
C LEU A 7 -2.42 -4.84 7.18
N LEU A 8 -2.57 -3.63 7.68
CA LEU A 8 -2.13 -2.39 7.03
C LEU A 8 -0.81 -1.95 7.69
N LEU A 9 0.26 -1.89 6.90
CA LEU A 9 1.53 -1.29 7.28
C LEU A 9 1.57 0.14 6.74
N ASP A 10 1.66 1.12 7.63
CA ASP A 10 1.93 2.50 7.24
C ASP A 10 3.45 2.66 7.03
N ALA A 11 3.86 2.72 5.76
CA ALA A 11 5.24 2.90 5.33
C ALA A 11 5.53 4.34 4.87
N ASP A 12 4.63 5.30 5.12
CA ASP A 12 4.99 6.72 5.04
C ASP A 12 5.75 7.12 6.30
N MET A 13 7.08 7.11 6.17
CA MET A 13 8.00 7.38 7.26
C MET A 13 8.06 8.87 7.66
N GLY A 14 7.54 9.78 6.82
CA GLY A 14 7.63 11.22 7.05
C GLY A 14 6.34 11.82 7.60
N LEU A 15 5.20 11.34 7.14
CA LEU A 15 3.87 11.89 7.43
C LEU A 15 2.82 10.77 7.50
N GLY A 16 3.09 9.70 8.26
CA GLY A 16 2.09 8.66 8.52
C GLY A 16 0.76 9.28 8.95
N ASN A 17 -0.32 8.93 8.26
CA ASN A 17 -1.64 9.57 8.42
C ASN A 17 -2.72 8.55 8.76
N VAL A 18 -2.43 7.25 8.78
CA VAL A 18 -3.45 6.21 8.98
C VAL A 18 -4.12 6.36 10.34
N ASP A 19 -3.33 6.62 11.38
CA ASP A 19 -3.79 6.89 12.74
C ASP A 19 -4.63 8.16 12.83
N VAL A 20 -4.18 9.26 12.23
CA VAL A 20 -4.90 10.53 12.17
C VAL A 20 -6.24 10.38 11.43
N LEU A 21 -6.25 9.69 10.29
CA LEU A 21 -7.45 9.47 9.47
C LEU A 21 -8.50 8.60 10.16
N LEU A 22 -8.06 7.66 11.00
CA LEU A 22 -8.93 6.71 11.70
C LEU A 22 -9.19 7.09 13.16
N GLY A 23 -8.63 8.22 13.64
CA GLY A 23 -8.80 8.68 15.02
C GLY A 23 -8.20 7.71 16.04
N LEU A 24 -7.09 7.05 15.70
CA LEU A 24 -6.46 6.03 16.54
C LEU A 24 -5.45 6.66 17.50
N ASP A 25 -5.42 6.17 18.73
CA ASP A 25 -4.41 6.53 19.71
C ASP A 25 -3.22 5.57 19.59
N VAL A 26 -2.13 6.05 18.99
CA VAL A 26 -0.91 5.27 18.76
C VAL A 26 0.16 5.69 19.77
N THR A 27 0.44 4.81 20.74
CA THR A 27 1.44 5.07 21.78
C THR A 27 2.82 4.51 21.45
N HIS A 28 2.90 3.52 20.55
CA HIS A 28 4.12 2.82 20.18
C HIS A 28 4.23 2.67 18.67
N SER A 29 5.46 2.66 18.17
CA SER A 29 5.73 2.43 16.74
C SER A 29 6.79 1.36 16.53
N LEU A 30 7.09 1.09 15.25
CA LEU A 30 8.18 0.20 14.85
C LEU A 30 9.53 0.58 15.49
N ARG A 31 9.73 1.86 15.82
CA ARG A 31 10.90 2.33 16.54
C ARG A 31 11.05 1.69 17.93
N ASP A 32 9.95 1.47 18.66
CA ASP A 32 10.00 0.85 19.98
C ASP A 32 10.34 -0.64 19.92
N VAL A 33 9.91 -1.33 18.86
CA VAL A 33 10.31 -2.73 18.62
C VAL A 33 11.81 -2.79 18.36
N VAL A 34 12.32 -1.91 17.49
CA VAL A 34 13.72 -1.88 17.07
C VAL A 34 14.65 -1.44 18.20
N LEU A 35 14.32 -0.37 18.92
CA LEU A 35 15.21 0.24 19.93
C LEU A 35 15.01 -0.31 21.34
N ARG A 36 13.77 -0.68 21.71
CA ARG A 36 13.41 -1.11 23.07
C ARG A 36 13.10 -2.60 23.16
N GLY A 37 13.03 -3.31 22.04
CA GLY A 37 12.76 -4.75 22.01
C GLY A 37 11.31 -5.11 22.35
N LEU A 38 10.37 -4.18 22.20
CA LEU A 38 8.95 -4.50 22.40
C LEU A 38 8.49 -5.60 21.42
N PRO A 39 7.55 -6.48 21.84
CA PRO A 39 6.88 -7.39 20.92
C PRO A 39 6.07 -6.63 19.86
N ILE A 40 5.97 -7.17 18.64
CA ILE A 40 5.21 -6.54 17.54
C ILE A 40 3.72 -6.45 17.89
N GLU A 41 3.21 -7.44 18.61
CA GLU A 41 1.84 -7.51 19.11
C GLU A 41 1.47 -6.32 20.01
N ARG A 42 2.47 -5.66 20.63
CA ARG A 42 2.25 -4.49 21.49
C ARG A 42 2.15 -3.17 20.73
N ILE A 43 2.58 -3.15 19.47
CA ILE A 43 2.54 -1.94 18.64
C ILE A 43 1.43 -2.00 17.60
N VAL A 44 0.89 -3.18 17.31
CA VAL A 44 -0.24 -3.32 16.39
C VAL A 44 -1.50 -2.79 17.05
N VAL A 45 -2.19 -1.90 16.33
CA VAL A 45 -3.45 -1.28 16.74
C VAL A 45 -4.61 -1.94 16.01
N ASP A 46 -5.73 -2.08 16.72
CA ASP A 46 -6.99 -2.53 16.15
C ASP A 46 -7.71 -1.36 15.47
N GLY A 47 -7.83 -1.43 14.16
CA GLY A 47 -8.66 -0.56 13.35
C GLY A 47 -10.10 -1.06 13.20
N PRO A 48 -10.92 -0.33 12.44
CA PRO A 48 -12.31 -0.71 12.20
C PRO A 48 -12.43 -2.13 11.62
N ARG A 49 -13.47 -2.85 12.07
CA ARG A 49 -13.87 -4.16 11.52
C ARG A 49 -12.78 -5.24 11.55
N GLY A 50 -11.87 -5.17 12.52
CA GLY A 50 -10.80 -6.16 12.70
C GLY A 50 -9.60 -5.96 11.78
N LEU A 51 -9.48 -4.79 11.12
CA LEU A 51 -8.25 -4.38 10.44
C LEU A 51 -7.13 -4.28 11.48
N LYS A 52 -6.01 -4.96 11.25
CA LYS A 52 -4.80 -4.75 12.04
C LYS A 52 -3.98 -3.65 11.40
N ILE A 53 -3.47 -2.72 12.19
CA ILE A 53 -2.66 -1.60 11.72
C ILE A 53 -1.31 -1.65 12.41
N LEU A 54 -0.26 -1.68 11.61
CA LEU A 54 1.12 -1.53 12.06
C LEU A 54 1.53 -0.07 11.78
N PRO A 55 1.48 0.80 12.80
CA PRO A 55 1.71 2.22 12.63
C PRO A 55 3.13 2.53 12.18
N GLY A 56 3.22 3.63 11.43
CA GLY A 56 4.38 4.26 10.81
C GLY A 56 5.74 3.64 11.08
N ALA A 57 6.39 3.26 9.99
CA ALA A 57 7.78 2.85 9.95
C ALA A 57 8.77 4.02 10.09
N SER A 58 8.48 5.03 10.93
CA SER A 58 9.46 6.08 11.26
C SER A 58 10.77 5.54 11.83
N GLY A 59 10.79 4.26 12.25
CA GLY A 59 11.97 3.49 12.61
C GLY A 59 12.71 2.79 11.46
N VAL A 60 12.27 2.88 10.19
CA VAL A 60 12.92 2.19 9.05
C VAL A 60 14.26 2.82 8.69
N GLU A 61 14.48 4.11 8.94
CA GLU A 61 15.80 4.71 8.77
C GLU A 61 16.76 4.14 9.83
N GLU A 62 16.28 3.98 11.07
CA GLU A 62 17.01 3.27 12.11
C GLU A 62 17.17 1.77 11.80
N MET A 63 16.21 1.13 11.10
CA MET A 63 16.37 -0.24 10.60
C MET A 63 17.53 -0.34 9.61
N ALA A 64 17.69 0.63 8.71
CA ALA A 64 18.82 0.69 7.78
C ALA A 64 20.17 0.90 8.51
N ARG A 65 20.14 1.34 9.77
CA ARG A 65 21.31 1.49 10.66
C ARG A 65 21.49 0.31 11.62
N LEU A 66 20.59 -0.67 11.63
CA LEU A 66 20.77 -1.89 12.42
C LEU A 66 21.88 -2.73 11.81
N GLY A 67 22.70 -3.35 12.66
CA GLY A 67 23.59 -4.42 12.21
C GLY A 67 22.78 -5.65 11.76
N ASP A 68 23.30 -6.39 10.78
CA ASP A 68 22.62 -7.48 10.07
C ASP A 68 21.86 -8.45 10.98
N ARG A 69 22.47 -8.90 12.08
CA ARG A 69 21.83 -9.83 13.03
C ARG A 69 20.57 -9.28 13.71
N ARG A 70 20.56 -7.98 14.05
CA ARG A 70 19.40 -7.34 14.69
C ARG A 70 18.28 -7.11 13.70
N LEU A 71 18.67 -6.77 12.47
CA LEU A 71 17.74 -6.65 11.36
C LEU A 71 17.09 -8.00 11.09
N ASP A 72 17.84 -9.07 10.86
CA ASP A 72 17.32 -10.43 10.60
C ASP A 72 16.35 -10.88 11.70
N ALA A 73 16.72 -10.72 12.96
CA ALA A 73 15.86 -11.08 14.10
C ALA A 73 14.56 -10.26 14.16
N PHE A 74 14.58 -9.02 13.70
CA PHE A 74 13.39 -8.19 13.57
C PHE A 74 12.50 -8.65 12.40
N LEU A 75 13.10 -8.90 11.23
CA LEU A 75 12.36 -9.37 10.05
C LEU A 75 11.70 -10.72 10.30
N GLU A 76 12.37 -11.65 11.00
CA GLU A 76 11.78 -12.94 11.39
C GLU A 76 10.55 -12.77 12.28
N LYS A 77 10.57 -11.85 13.25
CA LYS A 77 9.41 -11.59 14.11
C LYS A 77 8.25 -11.04 13.30
N LEU A 78 8.53 -10.11 12.40
CA LEU A 78 7.51 -9.46 11.58
C LEU A 78 6.91 -10.43 10.57
N GLU A 79 7.73 -11.29 9.96
CA GLU A 79 7.28 -12.39 9.13
C GLU A 79 6.35 -13.35 9.90
N ARG A 80 6.73 -13.77 11.11
CA ARG A 80 5.87 -14.65 11.95
C ARG A 80 4.53 -14.00 12.27
N TYR A 81 4.51 -12.69 12.54
CA TYR A 81 3.27 -11.96 12.79
C TYR A 81 2.38 -11.85 11.55
N CYS A 82 2.99 -11.64 10.38
CA CYS A 82 2.29 -11.51 9.10
C CYS A 82 1.82 -12.86 8.52
N ALA A 83 2.48 -13.97 8.85
CA ALA A 83 2.17 -15.31 8.34
C ALA A 83 0.68 -15.72 8.39
N PRO A 84 -0.10 -15.43 9.45
CA PRO A 84 -1.53 -15.75 9.49
C PRO A 84 -2.44 -14.77 8.73
N MET A 85 -1.91 -13.71 8.11
CA MET A 85 -2.69 -12.69 7.39
C MET A 85 -2.96 -13.12 5.96
N ASP A 86 -4.17 -12.83 5.46
CA ASP A 86 -4.52 -13.07 4.06
C ASP A 86 -3.97 -11.98 3.14
N PHE A 87 -3.92 -10.75 3.64
CA PHE A 87 -3.38 -9.58 2.95
C PHE A 87 -2.52 -8.75 3.90
N VAL A 88 -1.36 -8.32 3.39
CA VAL A 88 -0.57 -7.23 3.99
C VAL A 88 -0.60 -6.09 2.98
N VAL A 89 -1.30 -5.01 3.32
CA VAL A 89 -1.36 -3.79 2.53
C VAL A 89 -0.28 -2.86 3.04
N VAL A 90 0.55 -2.35 2.15
CA VAL A 90 1.61 -1.41 2.51
C VAL A 90 1.28 -0.06 1.90
N ASP A 91 0.97 0.90 2.77
CA ASP A 91 0.70 2.28 2.38
C ASP A 91 2.02 3.04 2.26
N THR A 92 2.32 3.57 1.08
CA THR A 92 3.61 4.20 0.80
C THR A 92 3.45 5.71 0.67
N ALA A 93 4.49 6.44 1.07
CA ALA A 93 4.61 7.86 0.73
C ALA A 93 4.47 8.10 -0.80
N PRO A 94 4.04 9.30 -1.23
CA PRO A 94 3.98 9.64 -2.65
C PRO A 94 5.38 9.70 -3.29
N GLY A 95 5.42 9.60 -4.62
CA GLY A 95 6.64 9.75 -5.41
C GLY A 95 7.47 8.47 -5.53
N ILE A 96 8.78 8.64 -5.70
CA ILE A 96 9.73 7.57 -6.05
C ILE A 96 10.98 7.57 -5.17
N SER A 97 10.81 7.90 -3.88
CA SER A 97 11.93 7.84 -2.93
C SER A 97 12.50 6.42 -2.86
N PRO A 98 13.77 6.23 -2.46
CA PRO A 98 14.36 4.89 -2.34
C PRO A 98 13.52 3.94 -1.47
N ALA A 99 12.87 4.44 -0.41
CA ALA A 99 12.00 3.65 0.45
C ALA A 99 10.73 3.17 -0.29
N VAL A 100 10.08 4.07 -1.05
CA VAL A 100 8.91 3.73 -1.88
C VAL A 100 9.30 2.68 -2.93
N VAL A 101 10.41 2.89 -3.62
CA VAL A 101 10.90 1.94 -4.63
C VAL A 101 11.15 0.57 -4.03
N ARG A 102 11.79 0.47 -2.84
CA ARG A 102 11.96 -0.82 -2.16
C ARG A 102 10.63 -1.51 -1.86
N CYS A 103 9.62 -0.79 -1.39
CA CYS A 103 8.29 -1.35 -1.16
C CYS A 103 7.68 -1.90 -2.46
N LEU A 104 7.79 -1.14 -3.56
CA LEU A 104 7.31 -1.57 -4.87
C LEU A 104 8.04 -2.81 -5.40
N LEU A 105 9.36 -2.89 -5.22
CA LEU A 105 10.17 -4.05 -5.59
C LEU A 105 9.90 -5.25 -4.69
N ALA A 106 9.42 -5.01 -3.47
CA ALA A 106 9.17 -6.03 -2.46
C ALA A 106 7.79 -6.67 -2.59
N ALA A 107 6.75 -5.89 -2.91
CA ALA A 107 5.34 -6.31 -2.90
C ALA A 107 4.95 -7.19 -4.10
N ASP A 108 4.14 -8.22 -3.88
CA ASP A 108 3.72 -9.18 -4.92
C ASP A 108 2.91 -8.56 -6.05
N GLN A 109 2.18 -7.51 -5.71
CA GLN A 109 1.36 -6.74 -6.61
C GLN A 109 1.43 -5.28 -6.20
N THR A 110 1.49 -4.39 -7.19
CA THR A 110 1.40 -2.95 -6.97
C THR A 110 0.00 -2.45 -7.32
N LEU A 111 -0.59 -1.70 -6.39
CA LEU A 111 -1.81 -0.93 -6.63
C LEU A 111 -1.41 0.52 -6.91
N LEU A 112 -1.47 0.92 -8.18
CA LEU A 112 -1.14 2.27 -8.60
C LEU A 112 -2.39 3.15 -8.55
N VAL A 113 -2.43 4.07 -7.59
CA VAL A 113 -3.53 5.04 -7.44
C VAL A 113 -3.17 6.34 -8.17
N THR A 114 -4.01 6.79 -9.08
CA THR A 114 -3.83 8.07 -9.81
C THR A 114 -5.20 8.67 -10.16
N ASN A 115 -5.26 9.87 -10.73
CA ASN A 115 -6.50 10.51 -11.19
C ASN A 115 -6.37 10.94 -12.67
N SER A 116 -7.38 11.59 -13.23
CA SER A 116 -7.36 12.06 -14.64
C SER A 116 -6.50 13.30 -14.88
N GLU A 117 -5.92 13.92 -13.85
CA GLU A 117 -5.13 15.13 -13.98
C GLU A 117 -3.78 14.84 -14.65
N PRO A 118 -3.33 15.71 -15.59
CA PRO A 118 -2.09 15.48 -16.33
C PRO A 118 -0.85 15.27 -15.46
N THR A 119 -0.76 15.96 -14.33
CA THR A 119 0.34 15.85 -13.37
C THR A 119 0.35 14.47 -12.71
N SER A 120 -0.77 14.01 -12.15
CA SER A 120 -0.89 12.68 -11.53
C SER A 120 -0.65 11.53 -12.53
N MET A 121 -1.05 11.72 -13.79
CA MET A 121 -0.77 10.76 -14.87
C MET A 121 0.72 10.70 -15.21
N THR A 122 1.42 11.84 -15.15
CA THR A 122 2.87 11.91 -15.35
C THR A 122 3.62 11.23 -14.20
N ASP A 123 3.21 11.47 -12.96
CA ASP A 123 3.79 10.85 -11.77
C ASP A 123 3.56 9.33 -11.76
N ALA A 124 2.34 8.90 -12.10
CA ALA A 124 2.02 7.48 -12.25
C ALA A 124 2.92 6.80 -13.30
N TYR A 125 3.15 7.44 -14.45
CA TYR A 125 4.07 6.93 -15.45
C TYR A 125 5.53 6.90 -14.97
N ALA A 126 5.96 7.89 -14.18
CA ALA A 126 7.31 7.90 -13.61
C ALA A 126 7.53 6.70 -12.67
N VAL A 127 6.54 6.37 -11.82
CA VAL A 127 6.56 5.16 -10.98
C VAL A 127 6.69 3.91 -11.84
N LEU A 128 5.85 3.77 -12.88
CA LEU A 128 5.90 2.63 -13.80
C LEU A 128 7.26 2.50 -14.49
N LYS A 129 7.86 3.62 -14.91
CA LYS A 129 9.18 3.64 -15.56
C LYS A 129 10.27 3.15 -14.60
N VAL A 130 10.27 3.62 -13.35
CA VAL A 130 11.22 3.16 -12.33
C VAL A 130 11.09 1.66 -12.08
N MET A 131 9.87 1.15 -11.95
CA MET A 131 9.64 -0.30 -11.80
C MET A 131 10.07 -1.09 -13.04
N SER A 132 9.85 -0.57 -14.24
CA SER A 132 10.18 -1.29 -15.48
C SER A 132 11.68 -1.36 -15.74
N ASN A 133 12.46 -0.41 -15.21
CA ASN A 133 13.92 -0.41 -15.29
C ASN A 133 14.60 -1.38 -14.31
N ARG A 134 13.83 -2.11 -13.47
CA ARG A 134 14.36 -3.02 -12.45
C ARG A 134 13.92 -4.46 -12.77
N PRO A 135 14.85 -5.38 -13.10
CA PRO A 135 14.53 -6.76 -13.49
C PRO A 135 13.65 -7.51 -12.48
N GLU A 136 13.79 -7.21 -11.20
CA GLU A 136 13.08 -7.88 -10.10
C GLU A 136 11.59 -7.48 -10.01
N SER A 137 11.19 -6.41 -10.71
CA SER A 137 9.82 -5.90 -10.69
C SER A 137 9.20 -5.70 -12.07
N SER A 138 9.95 -5.88 -13.16
CA SER A 138 9.42 -5.75 -14.52
C SER A 138 8.26 -6.71 -14.79
N ALA A 139 8.31 -7.93 -14.23
CA ALA A 139 7.27 -8.94 -14.35
C ALA A 139 6.15 -8.85 -13.29
N ARG A 140 6.25 -7.96 -12.30
CA ARG A 140 5.26 -7.87 -11.22
C ARG A 140 3.96 -7.20 -11.70
N PRO A 141 2.78 -7.75 -11.36
CA PRO A 141 1.50 -7.20 -11.79
C PRO A 141 1.30 -5.80 -11.19
N VAL A 142 0.80 -4.89 -12.04
CA VAL A 142 0.39 -3.55 -11.64
C VAL A 142 -1.07 -3.37 -11.99
N SER A 143 -1.89 -3.12 -10.97
CA SER A 143 -3.31 -2.82 -11.13
C SER A 143 -3.54 -1.36 -10.80
N VAL A 144 -4.27 -0.66 -11.66
CA VAL A 144 -4.48 0.79 -11.57
C VAL A 144 -5.87 1.09 -11.01
N ILE A 145 -5.92 2.02 -10.06
CA ILE A 145 -7.15 2.60 -9.51
C ILE A 145 -7.19 4.07 -9.92
N MET A 146 -8.24 4.45 -10.64
CA MET A 146 -8.51 5.84 -11.00
C MET A 146 -9.33 6.51 -9.89
N ASN A 147 -8.67 7.27 -9.03
CA ASN A 147 -9.28 7.97 -7.91
C ASN A 147 -9.91 9.31 -8.33
N GLN A 148 -10.79 9.85 -7.49
CA GLN A 148 -11.45 11.16 -7.65
C GLN A 148 -12.04 11.37 -9.04
N SER A 149 -12.65 10.33 -9.61
CA SER A 149 -13.17 10.36 -10.97
C SER A 149 -14.53 11.06 -11.02
N GLY A 150 -14.70 12.00 -11.97
CA GLY A 150 -16.00 12.63 -12.23
C GLY A 150 -16.98 11.71 -12.95
N SER A 151 -16.47 10.83 -13.81
CA SER A 151 -17.25 9.79 -14.48
C SER A 151 -16.42 8.53 -14.73
N LYS A 152 -17.09 7.38 -14.89
CA LYS A 152 -16.40 6.10 -15.17
C LYS A 152 -15.79 6.06 -16.56
N GLU A 153 -16.45 6.71 -17.51
CA GLU A 153 -16.02 6.82 -18.90
C GLU A 153 -14.74 7.63 -19.00
N GLU A 154 -14.65 8.74 -18.27
CA GLU A 154 -13.42 9.54 -18.18
C GLU A 154 -12.29 8.75 -17.53
N ALA A 155 -12.57 8.11 -16.40
CA ALA A 155 -11.59 7.28 -15.69
C ALA A 155 -11.01 6.20 -16.62
N LEU A 156 -11.87 5.50 -17.36
CA LEU A 156 -11.46 4.46 -18.30
C LEU A 156 -10.62 5.04 -19.46
N ARG A 157 -11.01 6.19 -20.04
CA ARG A 157 -10.22 6.87 -21.07
C ARG A 157 -8.84 7.31 -20.56
N SER A 158 -8.74 7.78 -19.31
CA SER A 158 -7.46 8.13 -18.69
C SER A 158 -6.61 6.88 -18.48
N PHE A 159 -7.18 5.82 -17.92
CA PHE A 159 -6.50 4.54 -17.78
C PHE A 159 -5.96 4.00 -19.12
N ASP A 160 -6.78 3.99 -20.18
CA ASP A 160 -6.38 3.48 -21.49
C ASP A 160 -5.21 4.27 -22.09
N ARG A 161 -5.17 5.58 -21.85
CA ARG A 161 -4.02 6.42 -22.22
C ARG A 161 -2.76 6.01 -21.46
N LEU A 162 -2.83 5.86 -20.13
CA LEU A 162 -1.68 5.40 -19.33
C LEU A 162 -1.20 4.02 -19.78
N ARG A 163 -2.13 3.08 -19.96
CA ARG A 163 -1.84 1.71 -20.42
C ARG A 163 -1.17 1.70 -21.78
N SER A 164 -1.66 2.49 -22.73
CA SER A 164 -1.07 2.58 -24.07
C SER A 164 0.37 3.09 -24.04
N VAL A 165 0.63 4.15 -23.27
CA VAL A 165 1.97 4.72 -23.11
C VAL A 165 2.89 3.73 -22.38
N ALA A 166 2.44 3.10 -21.29
CA ALA A 166 3.21 2.11 -20.56
C ALA A 166 3.55 0.89 -21.45
N LYS A 167 2.58 0.37 -22.22
CA LYS A 167 2.84 -0.75 -23.13
C LYS A 167 3.81 -0.37 -24.25
N ARG A 168 3.65 0.80 -24.85
CA ARG A 168 4.49 1.26 -25.96
C ARG A 168 5.94 1.50 -25.56
N PHE A 169 6.18 2.10 -24.40
CA PHE A 169 7.51 2.59 -24.01
C PHE A 169 8.20 1.75 -22.94
N LEU A 170 7.45 0.97 -22.17
CA LEU A 170 7.98 0.15 -21.06
C LEU A 170 7.71 -1.35 -21.26
N ASP A 171 7.04 -1.74 -22.35
CA ASP A 171 6.52 -3.10 -22.60
C ASP A 171 5.73 -3.69 -21.40
N ARG A 172 5.02 -2.82 -20.68
CA ARG A 172 4.32 -3.21 -19.45
C ARG A 172 2.83 -3.24 -19.64
N ASP A 173 2.22 -4.37 -19.29
CA ASP A 173 0.79 -4.52 -19.21
C ASP A 173 0.26 -4.01 -17.85
N LEU A 174 -0.83 -3.25 -17.90
CA LEU A 174 -1.53 -2.72 -16.73
C LEU A 174 -2.94 -3.29 -16.67
N GLU A 175 -3.39 -3.61 -15.47
CA GLU A 175 -4.76 -4.05 -15.21
C GLU A 175 -5.61 -2.88 -14.70
N TYR A 176 -6.81 -2.70 -15.23
CA TYR A 176 -7.77 -1.74 -14.68
C TYR A 176 -8.54 -2.38 -13.52
N LEU A 177 -8.27 -1.94 -12.30
CA LEU A 177 -8.96 -2.48 -11.13
C LEU A 177 -10.30 -1.80 -10.87
N GLY A 178 -10.40 -0.51 -11.20
CA GLY A 178 -11.63 0.26 -11.09
C GLY A 178 -11.37 1.76 -10.94
N SER A 179 -12.45 2.51 -10.70
CA SER A 179 -12.41 3.93 -10.35
C SER A 179 -13.17 4.17 -9.05
N VAL A 180 -12.76 5.21 -8.32
CA VAL A 180 -13.45 5.74 -7.15
C VAL A 180 -14.00 7.11 -7.52
N SER A 181 -15.31 7.28 -7.42
CA SER A 181 -15.95 8.57 -7.66
C SER A 181 -15.44 9.65 -6.70
N TRP A 182 -15.29 10.87 -7.21
CA TRP A 182 -15.17 12.05 -6.35
C TRP A 182 -16.44 12.18 -5.51
N ASP A 183 -16.28 12.38 -4.20
CA ASP A 183 -17.38 12.40 -3.24
C ASP A 183 -16.94 13.22 -2.02
N GLU A 184 -17.70 14.24 -1.63
CA GLU A 184 -17.34 15.13 -0.51
C GLU A 184 -17.28 14.39 0.83
N THR A 185 -18.00 13.26 0.94
CA THR A 185 -18.05 12.42 2.13
C THR A 185 -16.66 11.94 2.57
N VAL A 186 -15.71 11.81 1.64
CA VAL A 186 -14.32 11.49 1.97
C VAL A 186 -13.70 12.62 2.79
N SER A 187 -13.87 13.88 2.37
CA SER A 187 -13.36 15.05 3.10
C SER A 187 -14.05 15.22 4.45
N GLU A 188 -15.37 14.98 4.52
CA GLU A 188 -16.09 15.02 5.78
C GLU A 188 -15.61 13.96 6.77
N ALA A 189 -15.42 12.72 6.30
CA ALA A 189 -14.94 11.61 7.10
C ALA A 189 -13.53 11.88 7.64
N THR A 190 -12.62 12.39 6.79
CA THR A 190 -11.29 12.83 7.20
C THR A 190 -11.35 13.88 8.32
N LYS A 191 -12.18 14.92 8.17
CA LYS A 191 -12.33 15.97 9.19
C LYS A 191 -12.86 15.43 10.52
N ARG A 192 -13.69 14.38 10.45
CA ARG A 192 -14.25 13.70 11.62
C ARG A 192 -13.35 12.58 12.16
N GLN A 193 -12.25 12.26 11.48
CA GLN A 193 -11.33 11.17 11.80
C GLN A 193 -12.06 9.81 11.92
N VAL A 194 -12.92 9.52 10.94
CA VAL A 194 -13.70 8.29 10.87
C VAL A 194 -13.56 7.62 9.50
N ASP A 195 -13.73 6.30 9.45
CA ASP A 195 -13.68 5.58 8.18
C ASP A 195 -14.96 5.81 7.35
N PHE A 196 -14.81 6.36 6.14
CA PHE A 196 -15.96 6.65 5.29
C PHE A 196 -16.69 5.39 4.81
N LEU A 197 -16.02 4.24 4.77
CA LEU A 197 -16.60 2.96 4.33
C LEU A 197 -17.69 2.46 5.27
N THR A 198 -17.54 2.67 6.57
CA THR A 198 -18.54 2.29 7.58
C THR A 198 -19.51 3.43 7.84
N HIS A 199 -19.03 4.66 7.97
CA HIS A 199 -19.85 5.81 8.35
C HIS A 199 -20.74 6.30 7.19
N TYR A 200 -20.23 6.29 5.97
CA TYR A 200 -20.94 6.72 4.75
C TYR A 200 -21.12 5.53 3.81
N SER A 201 -21.71 4.46 4.33
CA SER A 201 -21.73 3.17 3.65
C SER A 201 -22.46 3.19 2.29
N ALA A 202 -23.43 4.09 2.12
CA ALA A 202 -24.20 4.28 0.89
C ALA A 202 -23.60 5.34 -0.08
N ALA A 203 -22.46 5.97 0.26
CA ALA A 203 -21.78 6.90 -0.63
C ALA A 203 -21.28 6.21 -1.91
N ALA A 204 -21.09 6.97 -2.99
CA ALA A 204 -20.64 6.42 -4.26
C ALA A 204 -19.22 5.85 -4.13
N CYS A 205 -18.32 6.63 -3.53
CA CYS A 205 -16.95 6.22 -3.23
C CYS A 205 -16.90 4.92 -2.41
N SER A 206 -17.76 4.78 -1.38
CA SER A 206 -17.85 3.57 -0.55
C SER A 206 -18.28 2.33 -1.34
N ARG A 207 -19.21 2.47 -2.29
CA ARG A 207 -19.60 1.35 -3.17
C ARG A 207 -18.48 0.99 -4.13
N ASP A 208 -17.76 1.98 -4.65
CA ASP A 208 -16.69 1.76 -5.62
C ASP A 208 -15.49 1.07 -4.99
N VAL A 209 -15.05 1.51 -3.82
CA VAL A 209 -13.98 0.84 -3.06
C VAL A 209 -14.35 -0.61 -2.72
N ARG A 210 -15.61 -0.88 -2.34
CA ARG A 210 -16.05 -2.28 -2.09
C ARG A 210 -16.01 -3.14 -3.36
N LYS A 211 -16.29 -2.59 -4.54
CA LYS A 211 -16.18 -3.32 -5.81
C LYS A 211 -14.73 -3.62 -6.16
N ILE A 212 -13.83 -2.66 -5.95
CA ILE A 212 -12.38 -2.82 -6.11
C ILE A 212 -11.88 -3.93 -5.18
N ALA A 213 -12.25 -3.87 -3.89
CA ALA A 213 -11.89 -4.90 -2.91
C ALA A 213 -12.43 -6.29 -3.30
N ALA A 214 -13.68 -6.36 -3.79
CA ALA A 214 -14.26 -7.63 -4.26
C ALA A 214 -13.45 -8.27 -5.40
N ARG A 215 -12.97 -7.45 -6.34
CA ARG A 215 -12.11 -7.91 -7.44
C ARG A 215 -10.77 -8.42 -6.92
N LEU A 216 -10.11 -7.69 -6.01
CA LEU A 216 -8.85 -8.11 -5.40
C LEU A 216 -8.97 -9.44 -4.63
N VAL A 217 -10.02 -9.60 -3.85
CA VAL A 217 -10.25 -10.84 -3.11
C VAL A 217 -10.52 -12.01 -4.05
N SER A 218 -11.23 -11.76 -5.16
CA SER A 218 -11.56 -12.79 -6.15
C SER A 218 -10.37 -13.15 -7.05
N SER A 219 -9.46 -12.21 -7.30
CA SER A 219 -8.26 -12.40 -8.12
C SER A 219 -7.09 -13.05 -7.38
N ARG A 220 -7.27 -13.39 -6.10
CA ARG A 220 -6.25 -14.04 -5.25
C ARG A 220 -5.74 -15.31 -5.94
N ARG A 221 -4.61 -15.20 -6.63
CA ARG A 221 -3.90 -16.34 -7.19
C ARG A 221 -3.19 -17.04 -6.04
N GLY A 222 -3.39 -18.36 -5.92
CA GLY A 222 -2.65 -19.20 -4.98
C GLY A 222 -1.17 -19.18 -5.32
N GLY A 223 -0.43 -18.34 -4.62
CA GLY A 223 1.03 -18.23 -4.70
C GLY A 223 1.46 -17.48 -3.45
N GLY A 224 1.88 -18.22 -2.43
CA GLY A 224 2.43 -17.60 -1.23
C GLY A 224 3.74 -16.93 -1.59
N ALA A 225 3.78 -15.61 -1.49
CA ALA A 225 5.05 -14.93 -1.48
C ALA A 225 5.73 -15.14 -0.13
N GLU A 226 7.05 -15.28 -0.17
CA GLU A 226 7.85 -15.29 1.05
C GLU A 226 7.88 -13.88 1.63
N MET A 227 7.05 -13.65 2.64
CA MET A 227 6.98 -12.41 3.41
C MET A 227 8.37 -11.99 3.94
N GLY A 228 9.24 -12.96 4.26
CA GLY A 228 10.64 -12.72 4.59
C GLY A 228 11.43 -12.00 3.48
N ARG A 229 11.16 -12.29 2.20
CA ARG A 229 11.78 -11.59 1.06
C ARG A 229 11.34 -10.12 1.00
N PHE A 230 10.06 -9.84 1.27
CA PHE A 230 9.53 -8.48 1.30
C PHE A 230 10.28 -7.62 2.33
N PHE A 231 10.30 -8.10 3.58
CA PHE A 231 10.93 -7.36 4.67
C PHE A 231 12.45 -7.28 4.52
N LYS A 232 13.10 -8.31 3.98
CA LYS A 232 14.53 -8.26 3.66
C LYS A 232 14.87 -7.17 2.65
N MET A 233 14.09 -7.03 1.57
CA MET A 233 14.29 -5.96 0.58
C MET A 233 14.07 -4.55 1.16
N ILE A 234 13.19 -4.41 2.15
CA ILE A 234 12.99 -3.14 2.87
C ILE A 234 14.16 -2.87 3.82
N GLY A 235 14.55 -3.88 4.59
CA GLY A 235 15.47 -3.78 5.72
C GLY A 235 16.95 -3.66 5.38
N GLY A 236 17.43 -4.29 4.31
CA GLY A 236 18.87 -4.36 4.03
C GLY A 236 19.18 -4.66 2.58
N ALA A 237 20.17 -3.93 2.04
CA ALA A 237 20.87 -4.08 0.77
C ALA A 237 20.10 -4.78 -0.36
N ALA A 238 19.67 -3.98 -1.36
CA ALA A 238 19.86 -4.47 -2.72
C ALA A 238 21.32 -4.93 -2.81
N GLY A 239 21.53 -6.24 -3.01
CA GLY A 239 22.86 -6.75 -3.23
C GLY A 239 23.48 -6.00 -4.40
N GLU A 240 24.67 -5.45 -4.15
CA GLU A 240 25.62 -4.84 -5.09
C GLU A 240 25.22 -3.51 -5.75
#